data_AF-A0A814PQV0-F1
#
_entry.id   AF-A0A814PQV0-F1
#
_cell.length_a   1.000
_cell.length_b   1.000
_cell.length_c   1.000
_cell.angle_alpha   90.00
_cell.angle_beta   90.00
_cell.angle_gamma   90.00
#
_symmetry.space_group_name_H-M   'P 1'
#
loop_
_entity.id
_entity.type
_entity.pdbx_description
1 polymer ?
#
loop_
_entity_poly.entity_id
_entity_poly.type
_entity_poly.pdbx_seq_one_letter_code
_entity_poly.pdbx_strand_id
1 'polypeptide(L)'
;MDDDQSINKTDDYGVVRMDNVLDDNGPGYDLMHVNDGDNGRGGNLPKIDRDHHEVDVDNNYDGFDDDENSAEDILRQITDMNTEVHRLQEKQQSISSGIKTKEKQLKPISNKQDNQAKEIQKEVDDLKARDSSLDVNLKFWKQEIEMKKKSLLEKKENLLNQII
;
A
#
# COMPACT_ATOMS: atom_id res chain seq x y z
N MET A 1 -9.11 -46.43 13.79
CA MET A 1 -8.71 -46.75 12.42
C MET A 1 -7.43 -46.01 12.18
N ASP A 2 -6.41 -46.83 12.06
CA ASP A 2 -5.08 -46.54 11.56
C ASP A 2 -5.15 -45.76 10.24
N ASP A 3 -4.13 -44.93 9.99
CA ASP A 3 -3.18 -45.20 8.91
C ASP A 3 -2.53 -43.89 8.47
N ASP A 4 -1.21 -43.83 8.68
CA ASP A 4 -0.22 -43.54 7.66
C ASP A 4 -0.51 -42.42 6.64
N GLN A 5 0.42 -41.46 6.57
CA GLN A 5 1.47 -41.43 5.54
C GLN A 5 2.22 -40.09 5.67
N SER A 6 3.45 -40.08 6.16
CA SER A 6 4.70 -40.32 5.42
C SER A 6 4.93 -39.40 4.20
N ILE A 7 5.85 -38.45 4.42
CA ILE A 7 7.05 -38.17 3.61
C ILE A 7 6.87 -37.73 2.14
N ASN A 8 7.48 -36.56 1.87
CA ASN A 8 7.99 -36.03 0.59
C ASN A 8 7.00 -35.77 -0.55
N LYS A 9 7.04 -34.52 -1.02
CA LYS A 9 7.30 -34.22 -2.44
C LYS A 9 7.94 -32.85 -2.58
N THR A 10 9.27 -32.83 -2.56
CA THR A 10 10.03 -32.02 -3.50
C THR A 10 9.75 -32.60 -4.88
N ASP A 11 8.96 -31.90 -5.68
CA ASP A 11 8.94 -32.16 -7.11
C ASP A 11 10.04 -31.32 -7.76
N ASP A 12 11.10 -32.04 -8.14
CA ASP A 12 12.25 -31.59 -8.93
C ASP A 12 11.82 -31.19 -10.36
N TYR A 13 11.14 -30.06 -10.49
CA TYR A 13 11.06 -29.34 -11.75
C TYR A 13 11.66 -27.95 -11.58
N GLY A 14 12.98 -27.90 -11.70
CA GLY A 14 13.74 -26.69 -11.96
C GLY A 14 13.34 -26.10 -13.31
N VAL A 15 12.23 -25.35 -13.35
CA VAL A 15 11.88 -24.48 -14.46
C VAL A 15 11.86 -23.04 -13.95
N VAL A 16 13.03 -22.42 -14.02
CA VAL A 16 13.14 -20.98 -14.17
C VAL A 16 12.40 -20.61 -15.45
N ARG A 17 11.31 -19.83 -15.36
CA ARG A 17 10.79 -19.06 -16.50
C ARG A 17 11.19 -17.61 -16.31
N MET A 18 12.45 -17.33 -16.59
CA MET A 18 12.84 -16.07 -17.22
C MET A 18 13.07 -16.42 -18.68
N ASP A 19 12.28 -15.82 -19.56
CA ASP A 19 12.75 -15.18 -20.79
C ASP A 19 11.56 -14.50 -21.49
N ASN A 20 11.59 -13.17 -21.43
CA ASN A 20 11.26 -12.18 -22.47
C ASN A 20 10.19 -12.51 -23.51
N VAL A 21 9.15 -11.66 -23.58
CA VAL A 21 8.93 -10.80 -24.78
C VAL A 21 8.20 -9.51 -24.37
N LEU A 22 8.74 -8.36 -24.81
CA LEU A 22 8.18 -6.98 -24.85
C LEU A 22 8.10 -6.26 -23.48
N ASP A 23 8.96 -5.34 -23.04
CA ASP A 23 9.77 -4.30 -23.70
C ASP A 23 9.17 -3.73 -24.99
N ASP A 24 8.13 -2.90 -24.81
CA ASP A 24 7.83 -1.80 -25.72
C ASP A 24 7.65 -0.52 -24.90
N ASN A 25 8.71 0.27 -24.87
CA ASN A 25 8.61 1.70 -24.69
C ASN A 25 7.97 2.31 -25.95
N GLY A 26 6.69 2.67 -25.83
CA GLY A 26 6.03 3.78 -26.52
C GLY A 26 5.52 3.50 -27.94
N PRO A 27 5.10 4.54 -28.70
CA PRO A 27 4.52 5.82 -28.30
C PRO A 27 3.17 6.13 -29.03
N GLY A 28 2.27 6.86 -28.38
CA GLY A 28 1.12 7.52 -29.03
C GLY A 28 -0.08 6.61 -29.35
N TYR A 29 -1.30 7.08 -29.58
CA TYR A 29 -1.83 8.42 -29.78
C TYR A 29 -3.27 8.48 -29.25
N ASP A 30 -3.70 9.69 -28.95
CA ASP A 30 -5.07 10.17 -28.80
C ASP A 30 -6.00 9.67 -29.93
N LEU A 31 -7.31 9.57 -29.65
CA LEU A 31 -8.40 10.12 -30.48
C LEU A 31 -9.77 9.49 -30.16
N MET A 32 -10.70 10.39 -29.82
CA MET A 32 -12.14 10.19 -29.82
C MET A 32 -12.63 9.53 -31.11
N HIS A 33 -13.65 8.67 -30.98
CA HIS A 33 -14.58 8.40 -32.07
C HIS A 33 -15.98 8.82 -31.62
N VAL A 34 -16.21 10.13 -31.64
CA VAL A 34 -17.50 10.69 -31.99
C VAL A 34 -17.55 10.58 -33.51
N ASN A 35 -18.29 9.59 -34.03
CA ASN A 35 -18.71 9.66 -35.42
C ASN A 35 -20.09 10.32 -35.43
N ASP A 36 -20.06 11.61 -35.72
CA ASP A 36 -21.03 12.21 -36.63
C ASP A 36 -21.01 11.41 -37.94
N GLY A 37 -22.18 11.03 -38.43
CA GLY A 37 -22.27 10.22 -39.64
C GLY A 37 -23.72 9.89 -39.97
N ASP A 38 -24.44 10.90 -40.41
CA ASP A 38 -25.75 10.87 -41.05
C ASP A 38 -26.22 9.50 -41.56
N ASN A 39 -27.32 9.02 -40.96
CA ASN A 39 -28.36 8.30 -41.69
C ASN A 39 -29.64 9.08 -41.50
N GLY A 40 -30.00 9.81 -42.57
CA GLY A 40 -31.11 10.73 -42.55
C GLY A 40 -32.49 10.08 -42.52
N ARG A 41 -33.47 10.97 -42.59
CA ARG A 41 -34.85 10.77 -43.05
C ARG A 41 -35.66 9.66 -42.36
N GLY A 42 -36.76 10.08 -41.74
CA GLY A 42 -37.97 9.27 -41.85
C GLY A 42 -39.03 9.40 -40.77
N GLY A 43 -38.99 10.39 -39.89
CA GLY A 43 -40.14 10.74 -39.06
C GLY A 43 -40.99 11.80 -39.75
N ASN A 44 -41.84 11.40 -40.70
CA ASN A 44 -42.92 12.26 -41.19
C ASN A 44 -43.82 12.65 -40.02
N LEU A 45 -43.82 13.94 -39.64
CA LEU A 45 -45.04 14.59 -39.18
C LEU A 45 -45.28 15.85 -40.04
N PRO A 46 -46.54 16.07 -40.44
CA PRO A 46 -46.92 16.89 -41.59
C PRO A 46 -46.61 18.37 -41.40
N LYS A 47 -46.35 19.02 -42.54
CA LYS A 47 -46.38 20.48 -42.68
C LYS A 47 -47.75 20.96 -42.18
N ILE A 48 -47.75 21.74 -41.10
CA ILE A 48 -48.87 22.61 -40.82
C ILE A 48 -48.67 23.81 -41.74
N ASP A 49 -49.43 23.84 -42.83
CA ASP A 49 -49.68 25.08 -43.57
C ASP A 49 -50.38 26.04 -42.60
N ARG A 50 -49.61 26.96 -42.01
CA ARG A 50 -50.18 28.18 -41.43
C ARG A 50 -50.24 29.22 -42.53
N ASP A 51 -51.23 29.05 -43.39
CA ASP A 51 -51.76 30.18 -44.13
C ASP A 51 -52.23 31.25 -43.14
N HIS A 52 -52.03 32.51 -43.51
CA HIS A 52 -52.38 33.76 -42.82
C HIS A 52 -51.44 34.25 -41.72
N HIS A 53 -50.40 34.96 -42.18
CA HIS A 53 -49.80 36.07 -41.48
C HIS A 53 -50.41 37.37 -42.04
N GLU A 54 -51.53 37.83 -41.47
CA GLU A 54 -51.94 39.25 -41.50
C GLU A 54 -52.70 39.53 -40.21
N VAL A 55 -51.94 39.85 -39.16
CA VAL A 55 -52.44 40.76 -38.13
C VAL A 55 -51.29 41.72 -37.85
N ASP A 56 -51.37 42.89 -38.47
CA ASP A 56 -50.59 44.06 -38.05
C ASP A 56 -51.05 44.42 -36.65
N VAL A 57 -50.30 43.98 -35.64
CA VAL A 57 -50.39 44.53 -34.29
C VAL A 57 -49.09 45.29 -34.06
N ASP A 58 -49.12 46.57 -34.38
CA ASP A 58 -48.26 47.56 -33.75
C ASP A 58 -48.47 47.47 -32.24
N ASN A 59 -47.66 46.66 -31.57
CA ASN A 59 -47.50 46.70 -30.14
C ASN A 59 -46.00 46.67 -29.83
N ASN A 60 -45.46 47.89 -29.69
CA ASN A 60 -44.33 48.16 -28.83
C ASN A 60 -44.57 47.50 -27.47
N TYR A 61 -44.03 46.31 -27.26
CA TYR A 61 -43.70 45.79 -25.95
C TYR A 61 -42.23 45.40 -25.98
N ASP A 62 -41.42 46.44 -25.98
CA ASP A 62 -40.02 46.43 -25.56
C ASP A 62 -40.04 46.25 -24.04
N GLY A 63 -39.75 45.05 -23.55
CA GLY A 63 -39.77 44.83 -22.11
C GLY A 63 -39.58 43.39 -21.65
N PHE A 64 -38.35 43.10 -21.23
CA PHE A 64 -38.01 42.24 -20.08
C PHE A 64 -37.89 40.71 -20.24
N ASP A 65 -37.50 40.18 -21.40
CA ASP A 65 -37.18 38.73 -21.49
C ASP A 65 -35.67 38.41 -21.70
N ASP A 66 -34.79 39.41 -21.72
CA ASP A 66 -33.34 39.25 -21.97
C ASP A 66 -32.46 39.37 -20.69
N ASP A 67 -33.01 39.11 -19.50
CA ASP A 67 -32.17 38.96 -18.30
C ASP A 67 -31.70 37.50 -18.19
N GLU A 68 -30.52 37.29 -18.77
CA GLU A 68 -29.73 36.07 -19.00
C GLU A 68 -29.33 35.24 -17.74
N ASN A 69 -30.15 35.23 -16.68
CA ASN A 69 -30.15 34.24 -15.60
C ASN A 69 -31.51 34.32 -14.88
N SER A 70 -32.47 33.52 -15.36
CA SER A 70 -33.76 33.37 -14.71
C SER A 70 -33.55 32.91 -13.25
N ALA A 71 -34.38 33.38 -12.32
CA ALA A 71 -34.38 32.88 -10.94
C ALA A 71 -34.51 31.33 -10.89
N GLU A 72 -35.10 30.72 -11.92
CA GLU A 72 -35.19 29.27 -12.07
C GLU A 72 -33.84 28.60 -12.36
N ASP A 73 -32.96 29.24 -13.14
CA ASP A 73 -31.61 28.72 -13.43
C ASP A 73 -30.74 28.74 -12.17
N ILE A 74 -30.86 29.80 -11.36
CA ILE A 74 -30.19 29.91 -10.07
C ILE A 74 -30.69 28.81 -9.11
N LEU A 75 -32.01 28.57 -9.06
CA LEU A 75 -32.60 27.51 -8.24
C LEU A 75 -32.14 26.11 -8.67
N ARG A 76 -32.00 25.88 -9.98
CA ARG A 76 -31.49 24.62 -10.53
C ARG A 76 -30.02 24.41 -10.14
N GLN A 77 -29.17 25.41 -10.29
CA GLN A 77 -27.77 25.35 -9.87
C GLN A 77 -27.64 25.08 -8.36
N ILE A 78 -28.46 25.71 -7.52
CA ILE A 78 -28.50 25.45 -6.07
C ILE A 78 -28.87 24.00 -5.77
N THR A 79 -29.83 23.44 -6.51
CA THR A 79 -30.25 22.05 -6.35
C THR A 79 -29.13 21.09 -6.73
N ASP A 80 -28.46 21.30 -7.86
CA ASP A 80 -27.33 20.48 -8.32
C ASP A 80 -26.16 20.56 -7.33
N MET A 81 -25.84 21.75 -6.81
CA MET A 81 -24.84 21.94 -5.77
C MET A 81 -25.18 21.17 -4.49
N ASN A 82 -26.44 21.21 -4.04
CA ASN A 82 -26.87 20.46 -2.85
C ASN A 82 -26.77 18.94 -3.06
N THR A 83 -27.12 18.44 -4.25
CA THR A 83 -26.93 17.03 -4.59
C THR A 83 -25.45 16.65 -4.54
N GLU A 84 -24.55 17.48 -5.07
CA GLU A 84 -23.10 17.21 -5.01
C GLU A 84 -22.57 17.29 -3.58
N VAL A 85 -23.03 18.24 -2.77
CA VAL A 85 -22.67 18.33 -1.33
C VAL A 85 -23.05 17.05 -0.60
N HIS A 86 -24.27 16.52 -0.81
CA HIS A 86 -24.69 15.26 -0.21
C HIS A 86 -23.80 14.09 -0.66
N ARG A 87 -23.49 14.01 -1.95
CA ARG A 87 -22.59 12.98 -2.50
C ARG A 87 -21.19 13.06 -1.88
N LEU A 88 -20.66 14.27 -1.68
CA LEU A 88 -19.38 14.49 -1.03
C LEU A 88 -19.40 14.12 0.46
N GLN A 89 -20.50 14.40 1.16
CA GLN A 89 -20.69 14.00 2.56
C GLN A 89 -20.70 12.48 2.71
N GLU A 90 -21.40 11.74 1.84
CA GLU A 90 -21.40 10.27 1.85
C GLU A 90 -20.00 9.70 1.59
N LYS A 91 -19.28 10.24 0.61
CA LYS A 91 -17.88 9.87 0.34
C LYS A 91 -16.99 10.14 1.56
N GLN A 92 -17.13 11.29 2.19
CA GLN A 92 -16.36 11.65 3.39
C GLN A 92 -16.63 10.66 4.53
N GLN A 93 -17.89 10.29 4.76
CA GLN A 93 -18.26 9.31 5.79
C GLN A 93 -17.69 7.91 5.50
N SER A 94 -17.71 7.48 4.23
CA SER A 94 -17.11 6.23 3.77
C SER A 94 -15.59 6.23 4.00
N ILE A 95 -14.90 7.29 3.58
CA ILE A 95 -13.45 7.46 3.81
C ILE A 95 -13.13 7.45 5.30
N SER A 96 -13.88 8.20 6.12
CA SER A 96 -13.68 8.27 7.57
C SER A 96 -13.83 6.90 8.24
N SER A 97 -14.84 6.11 7.81
CA SER A 97 -15.04 4.74 8.28
C SER A 97 -13.92 3.80 7.83
N GLY A 98 -13.42 3.97 6.60
CA GLY A 98 -12.25 3.29 6.08
C GLY A 98 -10.99 3.57 6.91
N ILE A 99 -10.73 4.83 7.24
CA ILE A 99 -9.62 5.25 8.10
C ILE A 99 -9.72 4.57 9.46
N LYS A 100 -10.86 4.66 10.15
CA LYS A 100 -11.06 4.01 11.47
C LYS A 100 -10.83 2.50 11.42
N THR A 101 -11.21 1.85 10.32
CA THR A 101 -10.99 0.42 10.12
C THR A 101 -9.50 0.12 9.96
N LYS A 102 -8.78 0.92 9.17
CA LYS A 102 -7.33 0.78 8.99
C LYS A 102 -6.56 1.08 10.28
N GLU A 103 -6.95 2.07 11.06
CA GLU A 103 -6.36 2.35 12.38
C GLU A 103 -6.54 1.17 13.34
N LYS A 104 -7.73 0.56 13.37
CA LYS A 104 -7.99 -0.66 14.16
C LYS A 104 -7.14 -1.85 13.71
N GLN A 105 -6.88 -1.97 12.41
CA GLN A 105 -5.99 -3.01 11.85
C GLN A 105 -4.52 -2.75 12.17
N LEU A 106 -4.09 -1.48 12.21
CA LEU A 106 -2.70 -1.09 12.46
C LEU A 106 -2.27 -1.32 13.92
N LYS A 107 -3.14 -1.01 14.88
CA LYS A 107 -2.86 -1.12 16.32
C LYS A 107 -2.32 -2.49 16.77
N PRO A 108 -2.93 -3.64 16.42
CA PRO A 108 -2.40 -4.94 16.81
C PRO A 108 -1.07 -5.29 16.13
N ILE A 109 -0.84 -4.80 14.90
CA ILE A 109 0.43 -4.99 14.19
C ILE A 109 1.55 -4.24 14.93
N SER A 110 1.32 -2.98 15.27
CA SER A 110 2.27 -2.17 16.06
C SER A 110 2.59 -2.84 17.39
N ASN A 111 1.56 -3.28 18.13
CA ASN A 111 1.77 -3.97 19.40
C ASN A 111 2.57 -5.27 19.24
N LYS A 112 2.34 -6.03 18.16
CA LYS A 112 3.10 -7.25 17.87
C LYS A 112 4.56 -6.94 17.58
N GLN A 113 4.84 -5.90 16.79
CA GLN A 113 6.20 -5.45 16.51
C GLN A 113 6.93 -5.03 17.78
N ASP A 114 6.27 -4.27 18.66
CA ASP A 114 6.85 -3.84 19.94
C ASP A 114 7.18 -5.02 20.86
N ASN A 115 6.30 -6.03 20.91
CA ASN A 115 6.54 -7.23 21.71
C ASN A 115 7.70 -8.05 21.15
N GLN A 116 7.77 -8.22 19.83
CA GLN A 116 8.88 -8.90 19.17
C GLN A 116 10.22 -8.17 19.40
N ALA A 117 10.23 -6.84 19.34
CA ALA A 117 11.42 -6.05 19.62
C ALA A 117 11.92 -6.23 21.06
N LYS A 118 11.00 -6.28 22.04
CA LYS A 118 11.34 -6.53 23.45
C LYS A 118 11.89 -7.94 23.67
N GLU A 119 11.33 -8.94 23.01
CA GLU A 119 11.80 -10.33 23.09
C GLU A 119 13.22 -10.46 22.53
N ILE A 120 13.46 -9.92 21.33
CA ILE A 120 14.80 -9.89 20.73
C ILE A 120 15.79 -9.14 21.62
N GLN A 121 15.40 -8.01 22.19
CA GLN A 121 16.26 -7.25 23.09
C GLN A 121 16.66 -8.08 24.33
N LYS A 122 15.71 -8.81 24.93
CA LYS A 122 15.99 -9.70 26.05
C LYS A 122 16.96 -10.81 25.66
N GLU A 123 16.76 -11.46 24.51
CA GLU A 123 17.68 -12.50 24.01
C GLU A 123 19.10 -11.95 23.80
N VAL A 124 19.23 -10.74 23.25
CA VAL A 124 20.53 -10.07 23.07
C VAL A 124 21.20 -9.82 24.42
N ASP A 125 20.47 -9.37 25.41
CA ASP A 125 21.04 -9.10 26.75
C ASP A 125 21.44 -10.40 27.46
N ASP A 126 20.66 -11.48 27.31
CA ASP A 126 21.02 -12.82 27.80
C ASP A 126 22.30 -13.34 27.11
N LEU A 127 22.43 -13.13 25.79
CA LEU A 127 23.64 -13.50 25.04
C LEU A 127 24.86 -12.69 25.50
N LYS A 128 24.74 -11.38 25.73
CA LYS A 128 25.82 -10.55 26.26
C LYS A 128 26.27 -10.99 27.65
N ALA A 129 25.34 -11.36 28.52
CA ALA A 129 25.66 -11.86 29.86
C ALA A 129 26.44 -13.18 29.78
N ARG A 130 26.03 -14.10 28.89
CA ARG A 130 26.75 -15.36 28.63
C ARG A 130 28.14 -15.12 28.07
N ASP A 131 28.29 -14.23 27.09
CA ASP A 131 29.59 -13.86 26.50
C ASP A 131 30.53 -13.27 27.56
N SER A 132 30.03 -12.37 28.40
CA SER A 132 30.80 -11.78 29.50
C SER A 132 31.27 -12.85 30.51
N SER A 133 30.42 -13.83 30.82
CA SER A 133 30.79 -14.95 31.68
C SER A 133 31.87 -15.84 31.04
N LEU A 134 31.76 -16.10 29.75
CA LEU A 134 32.77 -16.85 29.00
C LEU A 134 34.11 -16.12 28.96
N ASP A 135 34.13 -14.79 28.77
CA ASP A 135 35.37 -14.00 28.79
C ASP A 135 36.09 -14.09 30.15
N VAL A 136 35.35 -13.99 31.25
CA VAL A 136 35.92 -14.17 32.61
C VAL A 136 36.51 -15.57 32.77
N ASN A 137 35.78 -16.61 32.36
CA ASN A 137 36.26 -17.99 32.44
C ASN A 137 37.51 -18.21 31.58
N LEU A 138 37.55 -17.65 30.37
CA LEU A 138 38.71 -17.73 29.48
C LEU A 138 39.93 -17.05 30.07
N LYS A 139 39.78 -15.87 30.69
CA LYS A 139 40.86 -15.18 31.39
C LYS A 139 41.39 -16.01 32.55
N PHE A 140 40.49 -16.57 33.37
CA PHE A 140 40.86 -17.46 34.47
C PHE A 140 41.68 -18.66 33.98
N TRP A 141 41.19 -19.40 32.98
CA TRP A 141 41.90 -20.59 32.50
C TRP A 141 43.22 -20.28 31.81
N LYS A 142 43.33 -19.15 31.10
CA LYS A 142 44.60 -18.68 30.53
C LYS A 142 45.64 -18.44 31.62
N GLN A 143 45.25 -17.77 32.71
CA GLN A 143 46.13 -17.51 33.84
C GLN A 143 46.51 -18.81 34.56
N GLU A 144 45.57 -19.73 34.78
CA GLU A 144 45.83 -21.03 35.41
C GLU A 144 46.84 -21.86 34.60
N ILE A 145 46.71 -21.87 33.27
CA ILE A 145 47.67 -22.52 32.36
C ILE A 145 49.06 -21.88 32.50
N GLU A 146 49.13 -20.55 32.55
CA GLU A 146 50.40 -19.83 32.69
C GLU A 146 51.10 -20.15 34.02
N MET A 147 50.36 -20.19 35.13
CA MET A 147 50.91 -20.57 36.44
C MET A 147 51.41 -22.02 36.45
N LYS A 148 50.64 -22.97 35.90
CA LYS A 148 51.07 -24.37 35.81
C LYS A 148 52.31 -24.52 34.94
N LYS A 149 52.39 -23.79 33.82
CA LYS A 149 53.57 -23.77 32.96
C LYS A 149 54.81 -23.28 33.72
N LYS A 150 54.68 -22.19 34.47
CA LYS A 150 55.78 -21.66 35.30
C LYS A 150 56.23 -22.67 36.36
N SER A 151 55.28 -23.28 37.08
CA SER A 151 55.59 -24.30 38.09
C SER A 151 56.31 -25.52 37.50
N LEU A 152 55.94 -25.96 36.30
CA LEU A 152 56.61 -27.08 35.61
C LEU A 152 58.06 -26.72 35.22
N LEU A 153 58.30 -25.48 34.78
CA LEU A 153 59.65 -25.02 34.45
C LEU A 153 60.53 -24.96 35.69
N GLU A 154 60.03 -24.42 36.80
CA GLU A 154 60.75 -24.40 38.10
C GLU A 154 61.06 -25.83 38.59
N LYS A 155 60.09 -26.75 38.49
CA LYS A 155 60.33 -28.17 38.82
C LYS A 155 61.40 -28.80 37.93
N LYS A 156 61.39 -28.51 36.62
CA LYS A 156 62.40 -28.98 35.68
C LYS A 156 63.80 -28.47 36.06
N GLU A 157 63.94 -27.18 36.37
CA GLU A 157 65.22 -26.58 36.78
C GLU A 157 65.75 -27.17 38.08
N ASN A 158 64.88 -27.37 39.08
CA ASN A 158 65.27 -28.00 40.34
C ASN A 158 65.77 -29.44 40.15
N LEU A 159 65.11 -30.22 39.29
CA LEU A 159 65.55 -31.59 38.99
C LEU A 159 66.90 -31.61 38.27
N LEU A 160 67.14 -30.68 37.34
CA LEU A 160 68.45 -30.56 36.68
C LEU A 160 69.56 -30.24 37.68
N ASN A 161 69.30 -29.32 38.62
CA ASN A 161 70.26 -28.97 39.67
C ASN A 161 70.53 -30.10 40.66
N GLN A 162 69.61 -31.06 40.83
CA GLN A 162 69.84 -32.24 41.67
C GLN A 162 70.72 -33.30 40.99
N ILE A 163 70.81 -33.28 39.66
CA ILE A 163 71.62 -34.24 38.89
C ILE A 163 73.08 -33.79 38.78
N ILE A 164 73.33 -32.48 38.77
CA ILE A 164 74.66 -31.86 38.71
C ILE A 164 75.33 -31.95 40.08
#